data_AF-A0A658NMG5-F1
#
_entry.id   AF-A0A658NMG5-F1
#
_cell.length_a   1.000
_cell.length_b   1.000
_cell.length_c   1.000
_cell.angle_alpha   90.00
_cell.angle_beta   90.00
_cell.angle_gamma   90.00
#
_symmetry.space_group_name_H-M   'P 1'
#
loop_
_entity.id
_entity.type
_entity.pdbx_description
1 polymer ?
#
loop_
_entity_poly.entity_id
_entity_poly.type
_entity_poly.pdbx_seq_one_letter_code
_entity_poly.pdbx_strand_id
1 'polypeptide(L)' 'MRTQTSRCFAIVPSAGSGSRMKSEQPKQYLSLLGQPLIRHTLAALCAAP' A
#
# COMPACT_ATOMS: atom_id res chain seq x y z
N MET A 1 -28.23 -20.50 10.51
CA MET A 1 -27.07 -20.69 9.62
C MET A 1 -26.00 -19.69 10.01
N ARG A 2 -24.79 -20.12 10.40
CA ARG A 2 -23.65 -19.20 10.59
C ARG A 2 -23.13 -18.86 9.20
N THR A 3 -23.28 -17.61 8.77
CA THR A 3 -22.58 -17.10 7.59
C THR A 3 -21.09 -17.10 7.91
N GLN A 4 -20.36 -18.06 7.36
CA GLN A 4 -18.91 -18.12 7.52
C GLN A 4 -18.31 -17.05 6.62
N THR A 5 -17.95 -15.91 7.20
CA THR A 5 -17.24 -14.84 6.48
C THR A 5 -15.84 -15.34 6.16
N SER A 6 -15.55 -15.57 4.89
CA SER A 6 -14.18 -15.87 4.42
C SER A 6 -13.25 -14.75 4.86
N ARG A 7 -12.16 -15.09 5.57
CA ARG A 7 -11.14 -14.10 5.93
C ARG A 7 -10.36 -13.70 4.68
N CYS A 8 -10.26 -12.39 4.44
CA CYS A 8 -9.42 -11.83 3.39
C CYS A 8 -8.21 -11.14 4.03
N PHE A 9 -7.01 -11.37 3.48
CA PHE A 9 -5.78 -10.73 3.93
C PHE A 9 -5.12 -10.02 2.75
N ALA A 10 -4.71 -8.76 2.96
CA ALA A 10 -3.93 -8.02 1.99
C ALA A 10 -2.44 -8.09 2.33
N ILE A 11 -1.60 -8.31 1.32
CA ILE A 11 -0.14 -8.24 1.43
C ILE A 11 0.34 -7.18 0.43
N VAL A 12 1.08 -6.19 0.92
CA VAL A 12 1.62 -5.11 0.08
C VAL A 12 3.14 -5.27 -0.03
N PRO A 13 3.67 -5.84 -1.12
CA PRO A 13 5.11 -5.93 -1.33
C PRO A 13 5.68 -4.54 -1.60
N SER A 14 6.48 -4.03 -0.66
CA SER A 14 7.06 -2.67 -0.71
C SER A 14 8.56 -2.65 -0.44
N ALA A 15 9.29 -3.68 -0.87
CA ALA A 15 10.73 -3.81 -0.67
C ALA A 15 11.59 -3.24 -1.84
N GLY A 16 10.96 -2.80 -2.92
CA GLY A 16 11.67 -2.28 -4.09
C GLY A 16 12.32 -0.91 -3.82
N SER A 17 13.51 -0.70 -4.38
CA SER A 17 14.22 0.60 -4.30
C SER A 17 13.60 1.67 -5.20
N GLY A 18 12.91 1.29 -6.27
CA GLY A 18 12.35 2.24 -7.21
C GLY A 18 13.39 2.94 -8.09
N SER A 19 14.43 2.22 -8.54
CA SER A 19 15.55 2.75 -9.34
C SER A 19 15.15 3.65 -10.52
N ARG A 20 14.02 3.39 -11.16
CA ARG A 20 13.49 4.20 -12.28
C ARG A 20 12.91 5.55 -11.85
N MET A 21 12.60 5.74 -10.58
CA MET A 21 12.09 7.01 -10.04
C MET A 21 13.16 8.08 -9.87
N LYS A 22 14.46 7.73 -10.01
CA LYS A 22 15.60 8.65 -9.85
C LYS A 22 15.50 9.48 -8.56
N SER A 23 15.25 8.80 -7.45
CA SER A 23 15.13 9.38 -6.12
C SER A 23 16.00 8.61 -5.14
N GLU A 24 16.59 9.32 -4.19
CA GLU A 24 17.36 8.75 -3.08
C GLU A 24 16.46 7.92 -2.13
N GLN A 25 15.20 8.32 -1.99
CA GLN A 25 14.22 7.59 -1.18
C GLN A 25 13.50 6.52 -2.02
N PRO A 26 13.24 5.33 -1.47
CA PRO A 26 12.42 4.32 -2.11
C PRO A 26 11.03 4.84 -2.50
N LYS A 27 10.54 4.45 -3.69
CA LYS A 27 9.31 5.01 -4.31
C LYS A 27 8.10 5.05 -3.36
N GLN A 28 7.93 4.01 -2.56
CA GLN A 28 6.80 3.83 -1.65
C GLN A 28 6.74 4.92 -0.56
N TYR A 29 7.85 5.59 -0.27
CA TYR A 29 7.92 6.64 0.75
C TYR A 29 7.90 8.06 0.18
N LEU A 30 7.96 8.21 -1.15
CA LEU A 30 7.90 9.52 -1.78
C LEU A 30 6.56 10.20 -1.49
N SER A 31 6.63 11.52 -1.32
CA SER A 31 5.44 12.33 -1.10
C SER A 31 4.62 12.43 -2.39
N LEU A 32 3.32 12.15 -2.27
CA LEU A 32 2.30 12.39 -3.26
C LEU A 32 1.11 13.04 -2.55
N LEU A 33 0.80 14.28 -2.93
CA LEU A 33 -0.27 15.07 -2.32
C LEU A 33 -0.09 15.23 -0.79
N GLY A 34 1.16 15.46 -0.36
CA GLY A 34 1.49 15.68 1.05
C GLY A 34 1.47 14.43 1.92
N GLN A 35 1.33 13.23 1.33
CA GLN A 35 1.36 11.95 2.05
C GLN A 35 2.32 10.96 1.36
N PRO A 36 2.97 10.04 2.09
CA PRO A 36 3.77 9.00 1.47
C PRO A 36 2.94 8.14 0.50
N LEU A 37 3.52 7.77 -0.64
CA LEU A 37 2.83 7.02 -1.69
C LEU A 37 2.16 5.73 -1.16
N ILE A 38 2.84 5.01 -0.25
CA ILE A 38 2.31 3.80 0.39
C ILE A 38 1.03 4.05 1.19
N ARG A 39 0.83 5.26 1.72
CA ARG A 39 -0.36 5.60 2.50
C ARG A 39 -1.62 5.52 1.65
N HIS A 40 -1.55 5.92 0.39
CA HIS A 40 -2.68 5.83 -0.53
C HIS A 40 -3.08 4.37 -0.79
N THR A 41 -2.10 3.46 -0.95
CA THR A 41 -2.36 2.02 -1.08
C THR A 41 -2.99 1.44 0.19
N LEU A 42 -2.44 1.76 1.36
CA LEU A 42 -2.96 1.26 2.64
C LEU A 42 -4.37 1.78 2.91
N ALA A 43 -4.65 3.05 2.64
CA ALA A 43 -5.98 3.63 2.81
C ALA A 43 -7.03 2.91 1.95
N ALA A 44 -6.70 2.60 0.69
CA ALA A 44 -7.62 1.87 -0.20
C ALA A 44 -7.88 0.43 0.30
N LEU A 45 -6.84 -0.27 0.75
CA LEU A 45 -6.98 -1.64 1.26
C LEU A 45 -7.73 -1.70 2.60
N CYS A 46 -7.51 -0.74 3.49
CA CYS A 46 -8.24 -0.65 4.76
C CYS A 46 -9.70 -0.24 4.61
N ALA A 47 -10.08 0.36 3.47
CA ALA A 47 -11.47 0.69 3.14
C ALA A 47 -12.21 -0.48 2.47
N ALA A 48 -11.52 -1.57 2.13
CA ALA A 48 -12.13 -2.74 1.50
C ALA A 48 -12.94 -3.57 2.52
N PRO A 49 -14.06 -4.20 2.09
CA PRO A 49 -14.92 -5.03 2.93
C PRO A 49 -14.31 -6.39 3.30
#